data_AF-A0A7Z8JXW9-F1
#
_entry.id   AF-A0A7Z8JXW9-F1
#
_cell.length_a   1.000
_cell.length_b   1.000
_cell.length_c   1.000
_cell.angle_alpha   90.00
_cell.angle_beta   90.00
_cell.angle_gamma   90.00
#
_symmetry.space_group_name_H-M   'P 1'
#
loop_
_entity.id
_entity.type
_entity.pdbx_description
1 polymer ?
#
loop_
_entity_poly.entity_id
_entity_poly.type
_entity_poly.pdbx_seq_one_letter_code
_entity_poly.pdbx_strand_id
1 'polypeptide(L)'
;MGRWEPDAQGRLARAALELYAEQGYEQTTVQDIAERAGVTERTFFRYFADKREVLFDGAHTLERLAVAGVAAAPPGAGPLEAAGAGVVRGCDALADRFPHARTRAGVVAANPGLQERELLKMAALGRVVAAALRDRGTPE
;
A
#
# COMPACT_ATOMS: atom_id res chain seq x y z
N MET A 1 13.15 -16.10 -14.12
CA MET A 1 13.67 -16.05 -12.73
C MET A 1 13.82 -14.59 -12.35
N GLY A 2 12.81 -14.01 -11.70
CA GLY A 2 12.77 -12.59 -11.35
C GLY A 2 13.87 -12.25 -10.35
N ARG A 3 14.71 -11.29 -10.71
CA ARG A 3 15.91 -10.86 -9.97
C ARG A 3 15.50 -10.08 -8.72
N TRP A 4 15.03 -10.79 -7.70
CA TRP A 4 14.89 -10.25 -6.35
C TRP A 4 16.20 -10.45 -5.59
N GLU A 5 17.03 -9.41 -5.50
CA GLU A 5 17.63 -9.11 -4.20
C GLU A 5 16.58 -8.26 -3.49
N PRO A 6 15.83 -8.79 -2.51
CA PRO A 6 14.81 -7.98 -1.87
C PRO A 6 15.54 -6.90 -1.07
N ASP A 7 15.27 -5.64 -1.39
CA ASP A 7 15.67 -4.52 -0.53
C ASP A 7 15.17 -4.77 0.90
N ALA A 8 15.82 -4.14 1.89
CA ALA A 8 15.47 -4.36 3.29
C ALA A 8 13.97 -4.12 3.56
N GLN A 9 13.35 -3.21 2.82
CA GLN A 9 11.92 -2.89 2.89
C GLN A 9 11.02 -4.06 2.48
N GLY A 10 11.27 -4.69 1.33
CA GLY A 10 10.50 -5.85 0.87
C GLY A 10 10.65 -7.07 1.78
N ARG A 11 11.85 -7.28 2.37
CA ARG A 11 12.06 -8.35 3.36
C ARG A 11 11.25 -8.12 4.63
N LEU A 12 11.22 -6.89 5.13
CA LEU A 12 10.43 -6.49 6.29
C LEU A 12 8.92 -6.68 6.05
N ALA A 13 8.43 -6.28 4.87
CA ALA A 13 7.01 -6.44 4.51
C ALA A 13 6.57 -7.91 4.46
N ARG A 14 7.40 -8.76 3.84
CA ARG A 14 7.15 -10.20 3.80
C ARG A 14 7.20 -10.83 5.19
N ALA A 15 8.23 -10.54 5.97
CA ALA A 15 8.39 -11.05 7.33
C ALA A 15 7.20 -10.69 8.24
N ALA A 16 6.73 -9.44 8.16
CA ALA A 16 5.56 -9.00 8.92
C ALA A 16 4.30 -9.78 8.53
N LEU A 17 4.03 -9.94 7.23
CA LEU A 17 2.86 -10.70 6.77
C LEU A 17 2.90 -12.17 7.18
N GLU A 18 4.07 -12.82 7.08
CA GLU A 18 4.28 -14.19 7.54
C GLU A 18 4.00 -14.29 9.05
N LEU A 19 4.60 -13.42 9.87
CA LEU A 19 4.39 -13.42 11.32
C LEU A 19 2.93 -13.12 11.72
N TYR A 20 2.27 -12.16 11.05
CA TYR A 20 0.86 -11.87 11.32
C TYR A 20 -0.05 -13.06 10.99
N ALA A 21 0.30 -13.86 9.97
CA ALA A 21 -0.43 -15.07 9.64
C ALA A 21 -0.11 -16.24 10.58
N GLU A 22 1.14 -16.36 11.04
CA GLU A 22 1.62 -17.45 11.90
C GLU A 22 1.13 -17.32 13.36
N GLN A 23 1.25 -16.14 13.94
CA GLN A 23 1.05 -15.92 15.39
C GLN A 23 0.08 -14.76 15.71
N GLY A 24 -0.44 -14.08 14.69
CA GLY A 24 -1.37 -12.97 14.83
C GLY A 24 -0.69 -11.60 14.90
N TYR A 25 -1.43 -10.59 14.43
CA TYR A 25 -0.97 -9.20 14.37
C TYR A 25 -0.64 -8.63 15.76
N GLU A 26 -1.50 -8.85 16.76
CA GLU A 26 -1.30 -8.28 18.10
C GLU A 26 -0.05 -8.82 18.79
N GLN A 27 0.23 -10.13 18.65
CA GLN A 27 1.37 -10.79 19.30
C GLN A 27 2.71 -10.54 18.60
N THR A 28 2.70 -9.97 17.38
CA THR A 28 3.92 -9.71 16.63
C THR A 28 4.52 -8.35 16.99
N THR A 29 5.81 -8.30 17.30
CA THR A 29 6.56 -7.08 17.62
C THR A 29 7.43 -6.61 16.45
N VAL A 30 7.91 -5.36 16.52
CA VAL A 30 8.87 -4.83 15.53
C VAL A 30 10.19 -5.61 15.57
N GLN A 31 10.61 -6.05 16.76
CA GLN A 31 11.79 -6.88 16.95
C GLN A 31 11.66 -8.20 16.18
N ASP A 32 10.55 -8.93 16.35
CA ASP A 32 10.31 -10.21 15.66
C ASP A 32 10.40 -10.06 14.14
N ILE A 33 9.81 -8.97 13.61
CA ILE A 33 9.82 -8.67 12.16
C ILE A 33 11.25 -8.38 11.69
N ALA A 34 12.00 -7.58 12.44
CA ALA A 34 13.37 -7.23 12.09
C ALA A 34 14.28 -8.47 12.10
N GLU A 35 14.18 -9.29 13.14
CA GLU A 35 14.90 -10.56 13.27
C GLU A 35 14.60 -11.50 12.11
N ARG A 36 13.31 -11.72 11.81
CA ARG A 36 12.87 -12.57 10.68
C ARG A 36 13.36 -12.05 9.33
N ALA A 37 13.43 -10.74 9.14
CA ALA A 37 13.91 -10.11 7.91
C ALA A 37 15.45 -10.02 7.81
N GLY A 38 16.18 -10.44 8.86
CA GLY A 38 17.64 -10.37 8.93
C GLY A 38 18.17 -8.93 8.98
N VAL A 39 17.46 -8.03 9.66
CA VAL A 39 17.84 -6.61 9.82
C VAL A 39 17.65 -6.17 11.28
N THR A 40 18.07 -4.94 11.60
CA THR A 40 17.88 -4.36 12.94
C THR A 40 16.57 -3.59 13.05
N GLU A 41 16.06 -3.38 14.27
CA GLU A 41 14.92 -2.47 14.51
C GLU A 41 15.20 -1.05 14.00
N ARG A 42 16.44 -0.56 14.12
CA ARG A 42 16.85 0.72 13.52
C ARG A 42 16.61 0.75 12.00
N THR A 43 16.85 -0.38 11.34
CA THR A 43 16.55 -0.52 9.90
C THR A 43 15.05 -0.57 9.65
N PHE A 44 14.28 -1.24 10.50
CA PHE A 44 12.80 -1.21 10.44
C PHE A 44 12.29 0.24 10.48
N PHE A 45 12.66 0.99 11.51
CA PHE A 45 12.17 2.35 11.74
C PHE A 45 12.63 3.37 10.68
N ARG A 46 13.66 3.03 9.90
CA ARG A 46 14.04 3.82 8.71
C ARG A 46 12.99 3.77 7.61
N TYR A 47 12.24 2.67 7.50
CA TYR A 47 11.24 2.47 6.45
C TYR A 47 9.81 2.66 6.96
N PHE A 48 9.51 2.22 8.18
CA PHE A 48 8.15 2.17 8.69
C PHE A 48 8.07 2.81 10.07
N ALA A 49 7.09 3.69 10.27
CA ALA A 49 6.88 4.35 11.56
C ALA A 49 6.41 3.37 12.65
N ASP A 50 5.66 2.35 12.28
CA ASP A 50 5.18 1.30 13.17
C ASP A 50 4.87 0.00 12.40
N LYS A 51 4.52 -1.07 13.12
CA LYS A 51 4.19 -2.39 12.55
C LYS A 51 2.95 -2.39 11.64
N ARG A 52 2.02 -1.44 11.80
CA ARG A 52 0.83 -1.31 10.94
C ARG A 52 1.23 -0.81 9.57
N GLU A 53 2.09 0.21 9.52
CA GLU A 53 2.50 0.86 8.27
C GLU A 53 3.17 -0.09 7.27
N VAL A 54 3.77 -1.18 7.75
CA VAL A 54 4.33 -2.24 6.90
C VAL A 54 3.29 -2.83 5.93
N LEU A 55 2.03 -2.96 6.34
CA LEU A 55 0.96 -3.50 5.49
C LEU A 55 0.47 -2.51 4.42
N PHE A 56 0.90 -1.25 4.53
CA PHE A 56 0.52 -0.17 3.61
C PHE A 56 1.73 0.31 2.81
N ASP A 57 2.77 -0.53 2.71
CA ASP A 57 3.86 -0.29 1.79
C ASP A 57 3.32 -0.10 0.37
N GLY A 58 3.84 0.90 -0.34
CA GLY A 58 3.36 1.28 -1.66
C GLY A 58 2.15 2.22 -1.67
N ALA A 59 1.54 2.60 -0.54
CA ALA A 59 0.44 3.57 -0.52
C ALA A 59 0.80 4.90 -1.21
N HIS A 60 1.99 5.43 -0.96
CA HIS A 60 2.46 6.63 -1.65
C HIS A 60 2.71 6.41 -3.15
N THR A 61 3.13 5.20 -3.54
CA THR A 61 3.28 4.86 -4.95
C THR A 61 1.92 4.76 -5.62
N LEU A 62 0.91 4.18 -4.95
CA LEU A 62 -0.47 4.15 -5.40
C LEU A 62 -1.02 5.57 -5.59
N GLU A 63 -0.84 6.47 -4.61
CA GLU A 63 -1.26 7.87 -4.71
C GLU A 63 -0.64 8.55 -5.94
N ARG A 64 0.68 8.46 -6.12
CA ARG A 64 1.37 9.07 -7.27
C ARG A 64 0.89 8.50 -8.60
N LEU A 65 0.72 7.19 -8.70
CA LEU A 65 0.29 6.53 -9.93
C LEU A 65 -1.18 6.79 -10.25
N ALA A 66 -2.03 6.87 -9.23
CA ALA A 66 -3.44 7.21 -9.40
C ALA A 66 -3.59 8.63 -9.94
N VAL A 67 -2.88 9.60 -9.36
CA VAL A 67 -2.86 10.99 -9.87
C VAL A 67 -2.33 11.03 -11.31
N ALA A 68 -1.22 10.35 -11.59
CA ALA A 68 -0.65 10.30 -12.94
C ALA A 68 -1.61 9.66 -13.96
N GLY A 69 -2.36 8.63 -13.57
CA GLY A 69 -3.33 7.99 -14.45
C GLY A 69 -4.57 8.85 -14.69
N VAL A 70 -5.05 9.58 -13.67
CA VAL A 70 -6.12 10.59 -13.86
C VAL A 70 -5.68 11.67 -14.83
N ALA A 71 -4.47 12.20 -14.69
CA ALA A 71 -3.93 13.21 -15.60
C ALA A 71 -3.77 12.65 -17.03
N ALA A 72 -3.36 11.39 -17.18
CA ALA A 72 -3.12 10.75 -18.46
C ALA A 72 -4.38 10.22 -19.18
N ALA A 73 -5.56 10.25 -18.54
CA ALA A 73 -6.79 9.75 -19.17
C ALA A 73 -7.14 10.55 -20.46
N PRO A 74 -7.90 9.98 -21.42
CA PRO A 74 -8.30 10.68 -22.65
C PRO A 74 -9.15 11.93 -22.39
N PRO A 75 -9.00 13.05 -23.12
CA PRO A 75 -9.72 14.31 -22.85
C PRO A 75 -11.25 14.20 -22.77
N GLY A 76 -11.87 13.20 -23.42
CA GLY A 76 -13.30 12.93 -23.36
C GLY A 76 -13.74 11.94 -22.27
N ALA A 77 -12.81 11.39 -21.49
CA ALA A 77 -13.13 10.44 -20.43
C ALA A 77 -13.91 11.12 -19.30
N GLY A 78 -14.98 10.46 -18.85
CA GLY A 78 -15.75 10.93 -17.71
C GLY A 78 -14.96 10.89 -16.39
N PRO A 79 -15.40 11.59 -15.33
CA PRO A 79 -14.72 11.64 -14.04
C PRO A 79 -14.41 10.25 -13.46
N LEU A 80 -15.40 9.37 -13.46
CA LEU A 80 -15.29 8.01 -12.91
C LEU A 80 -14.35 7.14 -13.75
N GLU A 81 -14.35 7.32 -15.08
CA GLU A 81 -13.46 6.60 -15.99
C GLU A 81 -12.00 7.03 -15.78
N ALA A 82 -11.74 8.34 -15.68
CA ALA A 82 -10.40 8.86 -15.39
C ALA A 82 -9.89 8.40 -14.01
N ALA A 83 -10.75 8.44 -12.98
CA ALA A 83 -10.43 7.93 -11.65
C ALA A 83 -10.14 6.42 -11.67
N GLY A 84 -11.00 5.65 -12.34
CA GLY A 84 -10.84 4.20 -12.49
C GLY A 84 -9.53 3.83 -13.18
N ALA A 85 -9.20 4.51 -14.28
CA ALA A 85 -7.93 4.31 -15.00
C ALA A 85 -6.71 4.60 -14.11
N GLY A 86 -6.77 5.65 -13.29
CA GLY A 86 -5.74 5.95 -12.30
C GLY A 86 -5.55 4.84 -11.26
N VAL A 87 -6.65 4.39 -10.66
CA VAL A 87 -6.62 3.32 -9.65
C VAL A 87 -6.12 2.01 -10.24
N VAL A 88 -6.64 1.59 -11.40
CA VAL A 88 -6.22 0.35 -12.09
C VAL A 88 -4.72 0.38 -12.37
N ARG A 89 -4.20 1.48 -12.94
CA ARG A 89 -2.77 1.63 -13.21
C ARG A 89 -1.93 1.54 -11.93
N GLY A 90 -2.39 2.14 -10.84
CA GLY A 90 -1.74 2.06 -9.55
C GLY A 90 -1.71 0.64 -8.98
N CYS A 91 -2.83 -0.08 -9.09
CA CYS A 91 -2.93 -1.49 -8.71
C CYS A 91 -2.02 -2.39 -9.55
N ASP A 92 -2.00 -2.23 -10.87
CA ASP A 92 -1.18 -3.03 -11.78
C ASP A 92 0.31 -2.86 -11.50
N ALA A 93 0.76 -1.62 -11.28
CA ALA A 93 2.16 -1.34 -10.94
C ALA A 93 2.59 -1.92 -9.59
N LEU A 94 1.62 -2.23 -8.72
CA LEU A 94 1.85 -2.83 -7.43
C LEU A 94 1.50 -4.33 -7.39
N ALA A 95 0.95 -4.90 -8.47
CA ALA A 95 0.53 -6.29 -8.51
C ALA A 95 1.68 -7.26 -8.18
N ASP A 96 2.87 -6.99 -8.74
CA ASP A 96 4.10 -7.75 -8.46
C ASP A 96 4.66 -7.51 -7.04
N ARG A 97 4.27 -6.39 -6.39
CA ARG A 97 4.61 -6.06 -5.00
C ARG A 97 3.63 -6.64 -3.98
N PHE A 98 2.45 -7.06 -4.42
CA PHE A 98 1.44 -7.68 -3.56
C PHE A 98 1.16 -9.15 -3.91
N PRO A 99 2.19 -10.03 -4.02
CA PRO A 99 1.94 -11.48 -4.13
C PRO A 99 1.17 -12.02 -2.92
N HIS A 100 1.11 -11.23 -1.85
CA HIS A 100 0.40 -11.51 -0.60
C HIS A 100 -0.86 -10.64 -0.41
N ALA A 101 -1.42 -10.03 -1.47
CA ALA A 101 -2.60 -9.15 -1.38
C ALA A 101 -3.77 -9.80 -0.61
N ARG A 102 -4.05 -11.08 -0.89
CA ARG A 102 -5.11 -11.84 -0.23
C ARG A 102 -4.82 -12.05 1.25
N THR A 103 -3.60 -12.45 1.60
CA THR A 103 -3.18 -12.63 3.00
C THR A 103 -3.27 -11.32 3.76
N ARG A 104 -2.74 -10.22 3.18
CA ARG A 104 -2.83 -8.88 3.73
C ARG A 104 -4.28 -8.47 3.98
N ALA A 105 -5.16 -8.65 3.00
CA ALA A 105 -6.58 -8.32 3.14
C ALA A 105 -7.24 -9.13 4.26
N GLY A 106 -6.90 -10.41 4.41
CA GLY A 106 -7.35 -11.23 5.53
C GLY A 106 -6.89 -10.71 6.89
N VAL A 107 -5.61 -10.33 7.01
CA VAL A 107 -5.07 -9.73 8.24
C VAL A 107 -5.76 -8.41 8.57
N VAL A 108 -5.92 -7.51 7.60
CA VAL A 108 -6.60 -6.22 7.84
C VAL A 108 -8.06 -6.45 8.24
N ALA A 109 -8.79 -7.31 7.53
CA ALA A 109 -10.19 -7.60 7.82
C ALA A 109 -10.40 -8.20 9.22
N ALA A 110 -9.42 -8.94 9.76
CA ALA A 110 -9.52 -9.54 11.09
C ALA A 110 -9.20 -8.56 12.26
N ASN A 111 -8.68 -7.36 11.99
CA ASN A 111 -8.14 -6.47 13.02
C ASN A 111 -8.70 -5.03 12.90
N PRO A 112 -9.60 -4.58 13.80
CA PRO A 112 -10.23 -3.26 13.73
C PRO A 112 -9.26 -2.08 13.61
N GLY A 113 -8.17 -2.08 14.39
CA GLY A 113 -7.16 -1.01 14.32
C GLY A 113 -6.42 -0.94 12.97
N LEU A 114 -6.36 -2.05 12.22
CA LEU A 114 -5.84 -2.06 10.85
C LEU A 114 -6.89 -1.58 9.84
N GLN A 115 -8.17 -1.92 10.04
CA GLN A 115 -9.27 -1.40 9.22
C GLN A 115 -9.38 0.12 9.32
N GLU A 116 -9.33 0.67 10.53
CA GLU A 116 -9.32 2.12 10.77
C GLU A 116 -8.16 2.79 10.03
N ARG A 117 -6.97 2.19 10.12
CA ARG A 117 -5.79 2.68 9.40
C ARG A 117 -5.97 2.62 7.89
N GLU A 118 -6.54 1.55 7.36
CA GLU A 118 -6.81 1.39 5.92
C GLU A 118 -7.81 2.44 5.43
N LEU A 119 -8.91 2.66 6.17
CA LEU A 119 -9.91 3.67 5.83
C LEU A 119 -9.29 5.07 5.78
N LEU A 120 -8.39 5.41 6.70
CA LEU A 120 -7.66 6.68 6.67
C LEU A 120 -6.78 6.81 5.41
N LYS A 121 -6.11 5.74 4.98
CA LYS A 121 -5.30 5.73 3.76
C LYS A 121 -6.17 5.82 2.50
N MET A 122 -7.30 5.10 2.46
CA MET A 122 -8.26 5.20 1.36
C MET A 122 -8.87 6.61 1.25
N ALA A 123 -9.18 7.24 2.38
CA ALA A 123 -9.65 8.63 2.40
C ALA A 123 -8.58 9.61 1.88
N ALA A 124 -7.30 9.38 2.22
CA ALA A 124 -6.19 10.17 1.68
C ALA A 124 -6.05 10.01 0.16
N LEU A 125 -6.11 8.77 -0.33
CA LEU A 125 -6.11 8.47 -1.76
C LEU A 125 -7.28 9.14 -2.49
N GLY A 126 -8.49 9.05 -1.93
CA GLY A 126 -9.68 9.71 -2.49
C GLY A 126 -9.51 11.22 -2.61
N ARG A 127 -8.91 11.87 -1.60
CA ARG A 127 -8.64 13.33 -1.64
C ARG A 127 -7.68 13.71 -2.77
N VAL A 128 -6.58 12.96 -2.97
CA VAL A 128 -5.61 13.28 -4.02
C VAL A 128 -6.15 12.99 -5.42
N VAL A 129 -6.94 11.92 -5.59
CA VAL A 129 -7.63 11.63 -6.85
C VAL A 129 -8.67 12.69 -7.18
N ALA A 130 -9.47 13.12 -6.20
CA ALA A 130 -10.45 14.19 -6.38
C ALA A 130 -9.78 15.53 -6.76
N ALA A 131 -8.63 15.85 -6.16
CA ALA A 131 -7.85 17.03 -6.56
C ALA A 131 -7.38 16.92 -8.03
N ALA A 132 -6.83 15.77 -8.43
CA ALA A 132 -6.39 15.55 -9.80
C ALA A 132 -7.54 15.65 -10.83
N LEU A 133 -8.75 15.22 -10.47
CA LEU A 133 -9.94 15.38 -11.32
C LEU A 133 -10.34 16.85 -11.48
N ARG A 134 -10.26 17.65 -10.41
CA ARG A 134 -10.51 19.10 -10.50
C ARG A 134 -9.49 19.81 -11.37
N ASP A 135 -8.21 19.47 -11.23
CA ASP A 135 -7.12 20.03 -12.05
C ASP A 135 -7.29 19.69 -13.55
N ARG A 136 -7.97 18.58 -13.85
CA ARG A 136 -8.33 18.16 -15.21
C ARG A 136 -9.49 18.97 -15.82
N GLY A 137 -10.16 19.82 -15.04
CA GLY A 137 -11.31 20.62 -15.48
C GLY A 137 -12.66 19.91 -15.35
N THR A 138 -12.76 18.89 -14.49
CA THR A 138 -14.02 18.23 -14.19
C THR A 138 -14.94 19.17 -13.38
N PRO A 139 -16.19 19.43 -13.82
CA PRO A 139 -17.16 20.21 -13.03
C PRO A 139 -17.51 19.53 -11.69
N GLU A 140 -17.85 20.31 -10.67
CA GLU A 140 -18.30 19.81 -9.34
C GLU A 140 -19.59 18.99 -9.40
#